data_AF-A0A3M0JAE0-F1
#
_entry.id   AF-A0A3M0JAE0-F1
#
_cell.length_a   1.000
_cell.length_b   1.000
_cell.length_c   1.000
_cell.angle_alpha   90.00
_cell.angle_beta   90.00
_cell.angle_gamma   90.00
#
_symmetry.space_group_name_H-M   'P 1'
#
loop_
_entity.id
_entity.type
_entity.pdbx_description
1 polymer ?
#
loop_
_entity_poly.entity_id
_entity_poly.type
_entity_poly.pdbx_seq_one_letter_code
_entity_poly.pdbx_strand_id
1 'polypeptide(L)'
;MAVPPSTYPRRLLPLFLGLFQTALLLFFALFVTYDEPSAQVEDTGLVVYSIFPFFQDIQVMLVVGLGLLLTFLPRYGFSSLTHNFLLLNFSMQWALVLQGLLHHLPPGPDPPGPPQTPRL
;
A
#
# COMPACT_ATOMS: atom_id res chain seq x y z
N MET A 1 50.21 11.48 -9.44
CA MET A 1 48.99 10.90 -10.05
C MET A 1 47.81 11.23 -9.16
N ALA A 2 46.92 12.12 -9.59
CA ALA A 2 45.70 12.44 -8.86
C ALA A 2 44.59 11.50 -9.35
N VAL A 3 44.07 10.65 -8.47
CA VAL A 3 42.88 9.84 -8.73
C VAL A 3 41.68 10.79 -8.68
N PRO A 4 40.87 10.92 -9.74
CA PRO A 4 39.69 11.78 -9.69
C PRO A 4 38.68 11.21 -8.68
N PRO A 5 38.01 12.06 -7.88
CA PRO A 5 37.00 11.58 -6.95
C PRO A 5 35.83 11.00 -7.74
N SER A 6 35.60 9.69 -7.61
CA SER A 6 34.48 8.97 -8.21
C SER A 6 33.15 9.44 -7.60
N THR A 7 32.62 10.53 -8.13
CA THR A 7 31.35 11.15 -7.72
C THR A 7 30.19 10.45 -8.44
N TYR A 8 30.11 9.13 -8.31
CA TYR A 8 29.07 8.29 -8.92
C TYR A 8 27.83 8.02 -8.03
N PRO A 9 27.86 8.02 -6.67
CA PRO A 9 26.70 7.53 -5.92
C PRO A 9 25.50 8.50 -5.88
N ARG A 10 25.69 9.79 -6.18
CA ARG A 10 24.61 10.79 -6.08
C ARG A 10 23.53 10.66 -7.17
N ARG A 11 23.89 10.15 -8.35
CA ARG A 11 22.93 9.92 -9.46
C ARG A 11 22.37 8.49 -9.47
N LEU A 12 23.12 7.54 -8.93
CA LEU A 12 22.68 6.14 -8.86
C LEU A 12 21.53 5.94 -7.87
N LEU A 13 21.54 6.63 -6.73
CA LEU A 13 20.49 6.50 -5.71
C LEU A 13 19.08 6.84 -6.24
N PRO A 14 18.83 8.01 -6.87
CA PRO A 14 17.51 8.32 -7.43
C PRO A 14 17.14 7.41 -8.61
N LEU A 15 18.13 6.94 -9.38
CA LEU A 15 17.89 6.06 -10.52
C LEU A 15 17.47 4.66 -10.08
N PHE A 16 18.11 4.10 -9.05
CA PHE A 16 17.70 2.84 -8.42
C PHE A 16 16.32 2.95 -7.77
N LEU A 17 16.04 4.06 -7.07
CA LEU A 17 14.74 4.32 -6.46
C LEU A 17 13.63 4.41 -7.51
N GLY A 18 13.88 5.11 -8.62
CA GLY A 18 12.95 5.22 -9.73
C GLY A 18 12.66 3.87 -10.37
N LEU A 19 13.71 3.08 -10.66
CA LEU A 19 13.56 1.74 -11.22
C LEU A 19 12.76 0.82 -10.29
N PHE A 20 13.06 0.85 -8.98
CA PHE A 20 12.34 0.09 -7.97
C PHE A 20 10.86 0.51 -7.89
N GLN A 21 10.58 1.82 -7.86
CA GLN A 21 9.21 2.34 -7.85
C GLN A 21 8.44 1.95 -9.11
N THR A 22 9.06 2.04 -10.29
CA THR A 22 8.44 1.61 -11.56
C THR A 22 8.15 0.11 -11.57
N ALA A 23 9.06 -0.72 -11.04
CA ALA A 23 8.85 -2.16 -10.93
C ALA A 23 7.66 -2.49 -10.00
N LEU A 24 7.54 -1.80 -8.86
CA LEU A 24 6.42 -1.97 -7.94
C LEU A 24 5.08 -1.54 -8.56
N LEU A 25 5.06 -0.43 -9.30
CA LEU A 25 3.88 0.04 -10.01
C LEU A 25 3.44 -0.93 -11.10
N LEU A 26 4.40 -1.47 -11.87
CA LEU A 26 4.12 -2.47 -12.89
C LEU A 26 3.55 -3.75 -12.26
N PHE A 27 4.14 -4.20 -11.15
CA PHE A 27 3.65 -5.35 -10.41
C PHE A 27 2.23 -5.13 -9.88
N PHE A 28 1.95 -3.96 -9.29
CA PHE A 28 0.62 -3.58 -8.83
C PHE A 28 -0.40 -3.56 -9.97
N ALA A 29 -0.04 -2.98 -11.12
CA ALA A 29 -0.93 -2.92 -12.29
C ALA A 29 -1.28 -4.29 -12.86
N LEU A 30 -0.40 -5.28 -12.71
CA LEU A 30 -0.67 -6.67 -13.14
C LEU A 30 -1.57 -7.43 -12.16
N PHE A 31 -1.49 -7.13 -10.86
CA PHE A 31 -2.21 -7.86 -9.81
C PHE A 31 -3.53 -7.20 -9.39
N VAL A 32 -3.71 -5.91 -9.62
CA VAL A 32 -4.96 -5.21 -9.30
C VAL A 32 -5.92 -5.27 -10.47
N THR A 33 -6.98 -6.07 -10.29
CA THR A 33 -8.18 -6.04 -11.13
C THR A 33 -9.23 -5.22 -10.40
N TYR A 34 -9.81 -4.23 -11.08
CA TYR A 34 -10.97 -3.49 -10.58
C TYR A 34 -12.24 -4.20 -11.05
N ASP A 35 -13.14 -4.49 -10.11
CA ASP A 35 -14.49 -4.96 -10.46
C ASP A 35 -15.27 -3.85 -11.16
N GLU A 36 -16.07 -4.23 -12.15
CA GLU A 36 -16.94 -3.32 -12.89
C GLU A 36 -18.01 -2.70 -11.97
N PRO A 37 -18.34 -1.42 -12.14
CA PRO A 37 -19.31 -0.73 -11.28
C PRO A 37 -20.72 -1.31 -11.51
N SER A 38 -21.12 -2.26 -10.67
CA SER A 38 -22.50 -2.76 -10.59
C SER A 38 -23.42 -1.71 -9.92
N ALA A 39 -24.74 -1.82 -10.08
CA ALA A 39 -25.71 -0.83 -9.60
C ALA A 39 -25.71 -0.56 -8.06
N GLN A 40 -24.85 -1.22 -7.28
CA GLN A 40 -24.60 -0.98 -5.86
C GLN A 40 -23.55 0.13 -5.59
N VAL A 41 -23.15 0.89 -6.62
CA VAL A 41 -22.13 1.95 -6.55
C VAL A 41 -22.53 3.10 -5.61
N GLU A 42 -23.82 3.43 -5.45
CA GLU A 42 -24.22 4.51 -4.54
C GLU A 42 -23.94 4.17 -3.07
N ASP A 43 -24.39 3.01 -2.59
CA ASP A 43 -24.13 2.58 -1.20
C ASP A 43 -22.64 2.35 -0.95
N THR A 44 -21.95 1.69 -1.90
CA THR A 44 -20.51 1.45 -1.78
C THR A 44 -19.72 2.77 -1.79
N GLY A 45 -20.11 3.71 -2.65
CA GLY A 45 -19.50 5.04 -2.71
C GLY A 45 -19.64 5.79 -1.39
N LEU A 46 -20.84 5.78 -0.79
CA LEU A 46 -21.10 6.43 0.49
C LEU A 46 -20.22 5.86 1.61
N VAL A 47 -20.06 4.53 1.67
CA VAL A 47 -19.18 3.85 2.63
C VAL A 47 -17.71 4.23 2.41
N VAL A 48 -17.24 4.23 1.16
CA VAL A 48 -15.85 4.64 0.82
C VAL A 48 -15.59 6.09 1.23
N TYR A 49 -16.52 7.01 0.94
CA TYR A 49 -16.41 8.41 1.35
C TYR A 49 -16.39 8.58 2.87
N SER A 50 -17.10 7.73 3.62
CA SER A 50 -17.08 7.78 5.08
C SER A 50 -15.76 7.26 5.67
N ILE A 51 -15.11 6.29 5.03
CA ILE A 51 -13.86 5.67 5.52
C ILE A 51 -12.62 6.47 5.10
N PHE A 52 -12.67 7.16 3.96
CA PHE A 52 -11.54 7.89 3.40
C PHE A 52 -10.87 8.89 4.38
N PRO A 53 -11.61 9.70 5.16
CA PRO A 53 -11.01 10.61 6.14
C PRO A 53 -10.16 9.88 7.19
N PHE A 54 -10.64 8.75 7.72
CA PHE A 54 -9.90 7.96 8.70
C PHE A 54 -8.59 7.40 8.11
N PHE A 55 -8.63 6.97 6.85
CA PHE A 55 -7.43 6.49 6.16
C PHE A 55 -6.40 7.60 5.98
N GLN A 56 -6.85 8.81 5.63
CA GLN A 56 -5.99 9.98 5.50
C GLN A 56 -5.36 10.37 6.85
N ASP A 57 -6.13 10.37 7.93
CA ASP A 57 -5.63 10.72 9.27
C ASP A 57 -4.50 9.79 9.72
N ILE A 58 -4.65 8.48 9.50
CA ILE A 58 -3.62 7.49 9.81
C ILE A 58 -2.36 7.70 8.96
N GLN A 59 -2.54 7.96 7.65
CA GLN A 59 -1.41 8.25 6.77
C GLN A 59 -0.64 9.49 7.21
N VAL A 60 -1.34 10.57 7.58
CA VAL A 60 -0.70 11.79 8.08
C VAL A 60 0.04 11.49 9.39
N MET A 61 -0.51 10.67 10.27
CA MET A 61 0.18 10.26 11.50
C MET A 61 1.45 9.44 11.24
N LEU A 62 1.45 8.55 10.25
CA LEU A 62 2.62 7.73 9.90
C LEU A 62 3.67 8.48 9.05
N VAL A 63 3.25 9.42 8.21
CA VAL A 63 4.17 10.25 7.42
C VAL A 63 4.74 11.39 8.26
N VAL A 64 3.88 12.19 8.88
CA VAL A 64 4.26 13.42 9.58
C VAL A 64 4.57 13.13 11.04
N GLY A 65 3.70 12.40 11.76
CA GLY A 65 3.90 12.10 13.18
C GLY A 65 5.16 11.25 13.42
N LEU A 66 5.19 10.05 12.83
CA LEU A 66 6.35 9.16 12.93
C LEU A 66 7.57 9.74 12.20
N GLY A 67 7.38 10.40 11.06
CA GLY A 67 8.49 11.02 10.32
C GLY A 67 9.21 12.09 11.12
N LEU A 68 8.48 13.01 11.76
CA LEU A 68 9.08 14.03 12.64
C LEU A 68 9.73 13.40 13.87
N LEU A 69 9.09 12.40 14.50
CA LEU A 69 9.69 11.67 15.63
C LEU A 69 11.04 11.06 15.26
N LEU A 70 11.13 10.43 14.09
CA LEU A 70 12.37 9.83 13.58
C LEU A 70 13.44 10.88 13.24
N THR A 71 13.03 12.10 12.87
CA THR A 71 13.97 13.18 12.56
C THR A 71 14.63 13.81 13.79
N PHE A 72 13.98 13.72 14.97
CA PHE A 72 14.54 14.19 16.23
C PHE A 72 15.70 13.31 16.74
N LEU A 73 16.01 12.17 16.09
CA LEU A 73 17.17 11.35 16.47
C LEU A 73 18.49 11.99 15.99
N PRO A 74 19.49 12.14 16.87
CA PRO A 74 20.65 13.04 16.69
C PRO A 74 21.64 12.66 15.58
N ARG A 75 21.44 11.55 14.86
CA ARG A 75 22.41 11.05 13.87
C ARG A 75 21.85 10.75 12.48
N TYR A 76 20.53 10.77 12.27
CA TYR A 76 19.89 10.34 11.02
C TYR A 76 18.71 11.21 10.54
N GLY A 77 18.60 12.45 11.03
CA GLY A 77 17.42 13.30 10.87
C GLY A 77 16.71 13.26 9.50
N PHE A 78 17.37 13.77 8.45
CA PHE A 78 16.74 13.89 7.13
C PHE A 78 16.65 12.56 6.35
N SER A 79 17.65 11.68 6.51
CA SER A 79 17.68 10.39 5.83
C SER A 79 16.57 9.46 6.35
N SER A 80 16.31 9.48 7.66
CA SER A 80 15.24 8.68 8.27
C SER A 80 13.86 9.05 7.74
N LEU A 81 13.60 10.34 7.46
CA LEU A 81 12.33 10.79 6.91
C LEU A 81 12.06 10.19 5.53
N THR A 82 13.06 10.24 4.63
CA THR A 82 12.92 9.68 3.28
C THR A 82 12.78 8.17 3.31
N HIS A 83 13.55 7.46 4.15
CA HIS A 83 13.42 6.01 4.27
C HIS A 83 12.07 5.59 4.89
N ASN A 84 11.55 6.35 5.86
CA ASN A 84 10.22 6.13 6.43
C ASN A 84 9.13 6.27 5.36
N PHE A 85 9.21 7.30 4.51
CA PHE A 85 8.26 7.48 3.42
C PHE A 85 8.30 6.33 2.41
N LEU A 86 9.50 5.88 2.02
CA LEU A 86 9.67 4.76 1.08
C LEU A 86 9.11 3.45 1.66
N LEU A 87 9.38 3.16 2.93
CA LEU A 87 8.87 1.97 3.61
C LEU A 87 7.34 2.00 3.75
N LEU A 88 6.76 3.17 4.08
CA LEU A 88 5.32 3.32 4.15
C LEU A 88 4.64 3.08 2.80
N ASN A 89 5.19 3.67 1.73
CA ASN A 89 4.64 3.50 0.38
C ASN A 89 4.72 2.03 -0.09
N PHE A 90 5.85 1.37 0.16
CA PHE A 90 6.03 -0.06 -0.12
C PHE A 90 5.05 -0.92 0.69
N SER A 91 4.90 -0.65 2.00
CA SER A 91 3.99 -1.40 2.86
C SER A 91 2.53 -1.25 2.43
N MET A 92 2.12 -0.06 1.97
CA MET A 92 0.77 0.16 1.45
C MET A 92 0.51 -0.66 0.18
N GLN A 93 1.47 -0.63 -0.76
CA GLN A 93 1.36 -1.41 -1.99
C GLN A 93 1.33 -2.92 -1.70
N TRP A 94 2.15 -3.40 -0.75
CA TRP A 94 2.14 -4.80 -0.31
C TRP A 94 0.81 -5.19 0.35
N ALA A 95 0.27 -4.34 1.22
CA ALA A 95 -1.02 -4.58 1.87
C ALA A 95 -2.17 -4.69 0.86
N LEU A 96 -2.18 -3.85 -0.19
CA LEU A 96 -3.18 -3.91 -1.26
C LEU A 96 -3.09 -5.20 -2.07
N VAL A 97 -1.88 -5.67 -2.38
CA VAL A 97 -1.67 -6.95 -3.07
C VAL A 97 -2.16 -8.11 -2.22
N LEU A 98 -1.85 -8.13 -0.92
CA LEU A 98 -2.35 -9.15 0.00
C LEU A 98 -3.88 -9.11 0.11
N GLN A 99 -4.48 -7.92 0.18
CA GLN A 99 -5.94 -7.78 0.18
C GLN A 99 -6.56 -8.31 -1.12
N GLY A 100 -6.01 -7.96 -2.29
CA GLY A 100 -6.49 -8.48 -3.57
C GLY A 100 -6.41 -10.01 -3.63
N LEU A 101 -5.28 -10.58 -3.21
CA LEU A 101 -5.09 -12.04 -3.19
C LEU A 101 -6.07 -12.75 -2.24
N LEU A 102 -6.33 -12.17 -1.06
CA LEU A 102 -7.27 -12.74 -0.08
C LEU A 102 -8.73 -12.66 -0.54
N HIS A 103 -9.13 -11.61 -1.27
CA HIS A 103 -10.48 -11.52 -1.83
C HIS A 103 -10.73 -12.52 -2.96
N HIS A 104 -9.68 -12.93 -3.69
CA HIS A 104 -9.79 -13.98 -4.71
C HIS A 104 -9.82 -15.40 -4.13
N LEU A 105 -9.57 -15.59 -2.82
CA LEU A 105 -9.68 -16.90 -2.19
C LEU A 105 -11.16 -17.22 -1.94
N PRO A 106 -11.73 -18.30 -2.53
CA PRO A 106 -13.12 -18.65 -2.31
C PRO A 106 -13.41 -18.86 -0.83
N PRO A 107 -14.54 -18.33 -0.29
CA PRO A 107 -15.01 -18.76 1.01
C PRO A 107 -15.15 -20.29 1.00
N GLY A 108 -14.73 -20.92 2.09
CA GLY A 108 -14.77 -22.38 2.23
C GLY A 108 -16.17 -22.95 1.97
N PRO A 109 -16.27 -24.26 1.68
CA PRO A 109 -17.54 -24.89 1.33
C PRO A 109 -18.60 -24.61 2.40
N ASP A 110 -19.75 -24.09 1.95
CA ASP A 110 -20.87 -23.78 2.83
C ASP A 110 -21.28 -25.02 3.64
N PRO A 111 -21.57 -24.86 4.94
CA PRO A 111 -22.12 -25.95 5.73
C PRO A 111 -23.43 -26.45 5.10
N PRO A 112 -23.68 -27.77 5.10
CA PRO A 112 -24.90 -28.33 4.52
C PRO A 112 -26.12 -27.66 5.15
N GLY A 113 -26.99 -27.11 4.30
CA GLY A 113 -28.21 -26.44 4.72
C GLY A 113 -29.10 -27.35 5.58
N PRO A 114 -29.93 -26.78 6.47
CA PRO A 114 -30.80 -27.56 7.33
C PRO A 114 -31.76 -28.42 6.49
N PRO A 115 -32.08 -29.65 6.94
CA PRO A 115 -32.98 -30.54 6.22
C PRO A 115 -34.32 -29.85 6.00
N GLN A 116 -34.72 -29.73 4.73
CA GLN A 116 -36.04 -29.18 4.39
C GLN A 116 -37.10 -30.19 4.84
N THR A 117 -37.79 -29.88 5.94
CA THR A 117 -38.95 -30.64 6.39
C THR A 117 -40.12 -30.38 5.43
N PRO A 118 -40.76 -31.42 4.88
CA PRO A 118 -41.93 -31.24 4.03
C PRO A 118 -43.01 -30.48 4.82
N ARG A 119 -43.39 -29.31 4.32
CA ARG A 119 -44.58 -28.60 4.80
C ARG A 119 -45.79 -29.37 4.24
N LEU A 120 -46.43 -30.15 5.11
CA LEU A 120 -47.75 -30.71 4.90
C LEU A 120 -48.82 -29.62 4.99
#